data_AF-A0A3C1HED5-F1
#
_entry.id   AF-A0A3C1HED5-F1
#
_cell.length_a   1.000
_cell.length_b   1.000
_cell.length_c   1.000
_cell.angle_alpha   90.00
_cell.angle_beta   90.00
_cell.angle_gamma   90.00
#
_symmetry.space_group_name_H-M   'P 1'
#
loop_
_entity.id
_entity.type
_entity.pdbx_description
1 polymer ?
#
loop_
_entity_poly.entity_id
_entity_poly.type
_entity_poly.pdbx_seq_one_letter_code
_entity_poly.pdbx_strand_id
1 'polypeptide(L)' 'MPTQPGIGAITLTANARTVFIQWNGVVGHTYSLQFTPTLLRPFAATGPVIAQTPGVQTVSLPLPGEAGFYRVVELTP' A
#
# COMPACT_ATOMS: atom_id res chain seq x y z
N MET A 1 16.68 -8.19 -3.41
CA MET A 1 15.27 -8.39 -3.81
C MET A 1 14.42 -7.61 -2.82
N PRO A 2 13.41 -6.82 -3.23
CA PRO A 2 12.53 -6.17 -2.28
C PRO A 2 11.77 -7.26 -1.52
N THR A 3 11.98 -7.30 -0.20
CA THR A 3 11.28 -8.20 0.71
C THR A 3 9.84 -7.72 0.83
N GLN A 4 8.88 -8.57 0.47
CA GLN A 4 7.48 -8.30 0.76
C GLN A 4 7.35 -8.17 2.29
N PRO A 5 6.68 -7.12 2.82
CA PRO A 5 6.45 -7.02 4.26
C PRO A 5 5.91 -8.35 4.77
N GLY A 6 6.56 -8.89 5.81
CA GLY A 6 6.29 -10.23 6.33
C GLY A 6 4.79 -10.43 6.47
N ILE A 7 4.29 -11.56 5.96
CA ILE A 7 2.88 -11.90 5.71
C ILE A 7 2.00 -11.57 6.93
N GLY A 8 1.68 -10.30 7.08
CA GLY A 8 0.71 -9.73 7.99
C GLY A 8 -0.44 -9.31 7.09
N ALA A 9 -1.66 -9.61 7.52
CA ALA A 9 -2.85 -9.33 6.73
C ALA A 9 -2.84 -7.86 6.26
N ILE A 10 -2.82 -7.65 4.94
CA ILE A 10 -3.15 -6.36 4.37
C ILE A 10 -4.67 -6.26 4.41
N THR A 11 -5.19 -5.28 5.14
CA THR A 11 -6.63 -4.99 5.17
C THR A 11 -6.92 -3.84 4.22
N LEU A 12 -7.86 -4.05 3.31
CA LEU A 12 -8.35 -3.02 2.40
C LEU A 12 -9.82 -2.77 2.69
N THR A 13 -10.17 -1.53 3.03
CA THR A 13 -11.57 -1.08 3.14
C THR A 13 -11.77 0.16 2.29
N ALA A 14 -12.99 0.40 1.82
CA ALA A 14 -13.29 1.55 0.99
C ALA A 14 -14.65 2.14 1.35
N ASN A 15 -14.77 3.46 1.18
CA ASN A 15 -16.03 4.17 1.16
C ASN A 15 -16.22 4.84 -0.22
N ALA A 16 -17.25 5.67 -0.38
CA ALA A 16 -17.58 6.31 -1.66
C ALA A 16 -16.46 7.16 -2.30
N ARG A 17 -15.45 7.58 -1.54
CA ARG A 17 -14.39 8.49 -2.03
C ARG A 17 -12.97 8.11 -1.61
N THR A 18 -12.82 7.12 -0.73
CA THR A 18 -11.55 6.86 -0.06
C THR A 18 -11.33 5.36 0.11
N VAL A 19 -10.09 4.94 -0.15
CA VAL A 19 -9.58 3.61 0.17
C VAL A 19 -8.70 3.73 1.41
N PHE A 20 -8.89 2.85 2.37
CA PHE A 20 -8.05 2.69 3.55
C PHE A 20 -7.29 1.39 3.41
N ILE A 21 -5.95 1.51 3.43
CA ILE A 21 -5.03 0.39 3.36
C ILE A 21 -4.34 0.29 4.70
N GLN A 22 -4.42 -0.88 5.32
CA GLN A 22 -3.75 -1.18 6.57
C GLN A 22 -2.80 -2.35 6.40
N TRP A 23 -1.59 -2.23 6.96
CA TRP A 23 -0.61 -3.30 6.94
C TRP A 23 0.28 -3.26 8.18
N ASN A 24 0.90 -4.41 8.48
CA ASN A 24 2.01 -4.50 9.42
C ASN A 24 3.31 -4.46 8.60
N GLY A 25 4.17 -3.50 8.89
CA GLY A 25 5.50 -3.40 8.30
C GLY A 25 6.59 -3.64 9.33
N VAL A 26 7.85 -3.63 8.87
CA VAL A 26 9.03 -3.67 9.73
C VAL A 26 9.40 -2.25 10.12
N VAL A 27 9.49 -1.97 11.42
CA VAL A 27 9.85 -0.63 11.93
C VAL A 27 11.19 -0.19 11.35
N GLY A 28 11.25 1.05 10.86
CA GLY A 28 12.45 1.61 10.23
C GLY A 28 12.57 1.33 8.72
N HIS A 29 11.71 0.49 8.15
CA HIS A 29 11.62 0.30 6.70
C HIS A 29 10.68 1.34 6.08
N THR A 30 10.82 1.56 4.77
CA THR A 30 9.94 2.45 4.02
C THR A 30 9.09 1.68 3.03
N TYR A 31 7.88 2.15 2.78
CA TYR A 31 6.88 1.45 1.98
C TYR A 31 6.28 2.39 0.93
N SER A 32 6.08 1.87 -0.28
CA SER A 32 5.39 2.52 -1.39
C SER A 32 4.04 1.84 -1.60
N LEU A 33 2.98 2.64 -1.58
CA LEU A 33 1.66 2.21 -2.02
C LEU A 33 1.57 2.37 -3.54
N GLN A 34 1.08 1.34 -4.21
CA GLN A 34 1.00 1.34 -5.66
C GLN A 34 -0.34 0.79 -6.14
N PHE A 35 -0.83 1.33 -7.24
CA PHE A 35 -2.11 0.98 -7.87
C PHE A 35 -1.92 0.64 -9.34
N THR A 36 -2.73 -0.29 -9.84
CA THR A 36 -2.95 -0.48 -11.27
C THR A 36 -4.42 -0.85 -11.53
N PRO A 37 -5.06 -0.33 -12.59
CA PRO A 37 -6.40 -0.77 -12.96
C PRO A 37 -6.43 -2.22 -13.46
N THR A 38 -5.28 -2.77 -13.87
CA THR A 38 -5.19 -4.15 -14.38
C THR A 38 -3.80 -4.74 -14.15
N LEU A 39 -3.73 -6.04 -13.90
CA LEU A 39 -2.46 -6.76 -13.74
C LEU A 39 -1.63 -6.82 -15.03
N LEU A 40 -2.18 -6.41 -16.18
CA LEU A 40 -1.47 -6.30 -17.44
C LEU A 40 -0.67 -4.98 -17.59
N ARG A 41 -0.87 -4.03 -16.67
CA ARG A 41 -0.17 -2.73 -16.66
C ARG A 41 0.76 -2.65 -15.44
N PRO A 42 1.88 -1.90 -15.56
CA PRO A 42 2.75 -1.67 -14.43
C PRO A 42 2.01 -0.92 -13.32
N PHE A 43 2.33 -1.25 -12.07
CA PHE A 43 1.85 -0.52 -10.91
C PHE A 43 2.49 0.86 -10.85
N ALA A 44 1.67 1.89 -10.64
CA ALA A 44 2.12 3.26 -10.42
C ALA A 44 2.04 3.60 -8.93
N ALA A 45 3.01 4.40 -8.44
CA ALA A 45 2.97 4.90 -7.07
C ALA A 45 1.72 5.76 -6.85
N THR A 46 1.04 5.53 -5.73
CA THR A 46 -0.16 6.26 -5.33
C THR A 46 0.01 6.77 -3.89
N GLY A 47 0.22 8.07 -3.76
CA GLY A 47 0.53 8.70 -2.48
C GLY A 47 2.02 8.68 -2.10
N PRO A 48 2.33 9.15 -0.88
CA PRO A 48 3.72 9.31 -0.42
C PRO A 48 4.36 7.98 -0.02
N VAL A 49 5.69 7.99 0.07
CA VAL A 49 6.46 6.92 0.73
C VAL A 49 6.22 7.00 2.23
N ILE A 50 5.92 5.86 2.85
CA ILE A 50 5.55 5.75 4.25
C ILE A 50 6.68 5.09 5.03
N ALA A 51 7.23 5.80 6.01
CA ALA A 51 8.16 5.20 6.97
C ALA A 51 7.36 4.44 8.03
N GLN A 52 7.71 3.18 8.26
CA GLN A 52 7.01 2.35 9.21
C GLN A 52 7.38 2.71 10.64
N THR A 53 6.36 3.01 11.43
CA THR A 53 6.45 3.19 12.88
C THR A 53 5.95 1.94 13.62
N PRO A 54 6.22 1.81 14.93
CA PRO A 54 5.68 0.72 15.73
C PRO A 54 4.14 0.69 15.67
N GLY A 55 3.57 -0.45 15.29
CA GLY A 55 2.12 -0.67 15.21
C GLY A 55 1.61 -0.94 13.79
N VAL A 56 0.28 -0.96 13.65
CA VAL A 56 -0.40 -1.12 12.36
C VAL A 56 -0.39 0.20 11.61
N GLN A 57 0.16 0.22 10.40
CA GLN A 57 0.12 1.41 9.57
C GLN A 57 -1.24 1.49 8.87
N THR A 58 -1.87 2.66 8.88
CA THR A 58 -3.12 2.92 8.14
C THR A 58 -2.91 4.13 7.25
N VAL A 59 -3.25 4.01 5.97
CA VAL A 59 -3.20 5.11 5.02
C VAL A 59 -4.52 5.23 4.27
N SER A 60 -4.98 6.45 4.09
CA SER A 60 -6.11 6.79 3.23
C SER A 60 -5.62 7.34 1.89
N LEU A 61 -6.19 6.83 0.81
CA LEU A 61 -5.96 7.30 -0.56
C LEU A 61 -7.29 7.66 -1.20
N PRO A 62 -7.34 8.67 -2.09
CA PRO A 62 -8.52 8.88 -2.93
C PRO A 62 -8.88 7.59 -3.66
N LEU A 63 -10.17 7.25 -3.69
CA LEU A 63 -10.67 6.12 -4.48
C LEU A 63 -10.39 6.44 -5.96
N PRO A 64 -9.58 5.64 -6.67
CA PRO A 64 -9.42 5.79 -8.10
C PRO A 64 -10.81 5.57 -8.70
N GLY A 65 -11.21 6.42 -9.63
CA GLY A 65 -12.54 6.36 -10.27
C GLY A 65 -12.81 5.08 -11.07
N GLU A 66 -11.92 4.09 -10.97
CA GLU A 66 -11.95 2.79 -11.61
C GLU A 66 -11.52 1.69 -10.61
N ALA A 67 -12.07 0.49 -10.78
CA ALA A 67 -11.63 -0.68 -10.02
C ALA A 67 -10.20 -1.08 -10.42
N GLY A 68 -9.47 -1.70 -9.49
CA GLY A 68 -8.11 -2.16 -9.77
C GLY A 68 -7.48 -2.88 -8.59
N PHE A 69 -6.15 -2.97 -8.64
CA PHE A 69 -5.33 -3.72 -7.72
C PHE A 69 -4.39 -2.78 -6.98
N TYR A 70 -4.32 -2.97 -5.67
CA TYR A 70 -3.35 -2.30 -4.80
C TYR A 70 -2.26 -3.26 -4.37
N ARG A 71 -1.06 -2.72 -4.16
CA ARG A 71 0.01 -3.42 -3.45
C ARG A 71 0.77 -2.45 -2.56
N VAL A 72 1.32 -3.00 -1.48
CA VAL A 72 2.31 -2.34 -0.62
C VAL A 72 3.66 -2.94 -0.96
N VAL A 73 4.63 -2.10 -1.33
CA VAL A 73 5.98 -2.55 -1.68
C VAL A 73 6.95 -1.96 -0.67
N GLU A 74 7.75 -2.82 -0.03
CA GLU A 74 8.88 -2.36 0.76
C GLU A 74 9.95 -1.78 -0.17
N LEU A 75 10.29 -0.52 0.05
CA LEU A 75 11.46 0.09 -0.54
C LEU A 75 12.62 -0.24 0.39
N THR A 76 13.60 -0.99 -0.14
CA THR A 76 14.77 -1.44 0.63
C THR A 76 15.37 -0.29 1.43
N PRO A 77 15.81 -0.54 2.69
CA PRO A 77 16.51 0.45 3.49
C PRO A 77 17.82 0.93 2.85
#